data_AF-A0A6L2ZZJ0-F1
#
_entry.id   AF-A0A6L2ZZJ0-F1
#
_cell.length_a   1.000
_cell.length_b   1.000
_cell.length_c   1.000
_cell.angle_alpha   90.00
_cell.angle_beta   90.00
_cell.angle_gamma   90.00
#
_symmetry.space_group_name_H-M   'P 1'
#
loop_
_entity.id
_entity.type
_entity.pdbx_description
1 polymer ?
#
loop_
_entity_poly.entity_id
_entity_poly.type
_entity_poly.pdbx_seq_one_letter_code
_entity_poly.pdbx_strand_id
1 'polypeptide(L)'
;MLTIELRMRITASDRSMRLGVRRASSAGLFRRGAFTLVEILVVVAIIVILLVSVVTLGGWAVRKGQSKNTEGMLRIVADALEQFAADAPLAAVKQPGGTGQVTYVSRYGKYPADELEVYGSSGIPGATEGRSLAPGGGVVVPDSSEFQDMTFILGAAAPQQYENRDIATMLLAIELHSESAAQILSRVSEKHLVAVPLDSAGDPVQYLDRNGDGKYNPKDDEALRWLVDDWQVPVTYFAQRDFRAGATPSSNRQQDWSWNEVSTRLVKMNGGAPVLMSWGPDGKDQRTVENQTGSTAANIAMDLLGLDGSAPNRIDNPLNADNVYANPALAEKLAGGK
;
A
#
# COMPACT_ATOMS: atom_id res chain seq x y z
N MET A 1 -17.36 15.86 -37.74
CA MET A 1 -17.92 14.51 -37.52
C MET A 1 -17.17 13.57 -38.45
N LEU A 2 -16.25 12.77 -37.93
CA LEU A 2 -15.18 12.15 -38.73
C LEU A 2 -15.05 10.67 -38.34
N THR A 3 -15.56 9.79 -39.19
CA THR A 3 -15.64 8.34 -38.95
C THR A 3 -14.34 7.68 -39.40
N ILE A 4 -13.59 7.09 -38.47
CA ILE A 4 -12.32 6.40 -38.77
C ILE A 4 -12.59 4.89 -38.86
N GLU A 5 -12.63 4.34 -40.08
CA GLU A 5 -12.60 2.87 -40.29
C GLU A 5 -11.19 2.33 -39.99
N LEU A 6 -11.04 1.55 -38.92
CA LEU A 6 -9.81 0.79 -38.68
C LEU A 6 -9.88 -0.61 -39.33
N ARG A 7 -9.43 -0.74 -40.57
CA ARG A 7 -9.27 -2.04 -41.25
C ARG A 7 -8.01 -2.77 -40.77
N MET A 8 -8.16 -3.74 -39.87
CA MET A 8 -7.05 -4.59 -39.44
C MET A 8 -6.73 -5.66 -40.49
N ARG A 9 -5.58 -5.54 -41.17
CA ARG A 9 -5.06 -6.57 -42.09
C ARG A 9 -4.33 -7.67 -41.31
N ILE A 10 -4.94 -8.85 -41.19
CA ILE A 10 -4.23 -10.06 -40.76
C ILE A 10 -3.33 -10.52 -41.90
N THR A 11 -2.01 -10.44 -41.70
CA THR A 11 -1.02 -10.86 -42.70
C THR A 11 -0.54 -12.26 -42.36
N ALA A 12 -1.13 -13.27 -42.99
CA ALA A 12 -0.70 -14.66 -42.83
C ALA A 12 0.68 -14.87 -43.47
N SER A 13 1.72 -15.02 -42.63
CA SER A 13 3.07 -15.36 -43.09
C SER A 13 3.17 -16.87 -43.36
N ASP A 14 2.83 -17.26 -44.58
CA ASP A 14 3.08 -18.61 -45.09
C ASP A 14 4.60 -18.89 -45.11
N ARG A 15 5.02 -19.85 -44.29
CA ARG A 15 6.40 -20.35 -44.28
C ARG A 15 6.43 -21.87 -44.38
N SER A 16 6.05 -22.36 -45.56
CA SER A 16 6.28 -23.73 -46.00
C SER A 16 7.77 -24.12 -46.01
N MET A 17 8.28 -24.61 -44.87
CA MET A 17 9.55 -25.36 -44.85
C MET A 17 9.30 -26.84 -45.18
N ARG A 18 9.88 -27.25 -46.30
CA ARG A 18 9.67 -28.56 -46.94
C ARG A 18 10.09 -29.71 -46.02
N LEU A 19 9.21 -30.71 -45.87
CA LEU A 19 9.57 -32.02 -45.29
C LEU A 19 10.60 -32.73 -46.18
N GLY A 20 11.87 -32.66 -45.80
CA GLY A 20 12.92 -33.54 -46.30
C GLY A 20 12.88 -34.91 -45.60
N VAL A 21 11.95 -35.78 -45.99
CA VAL A 21 11.85 -37.14 -45.43
C VAL A 21 13.04 -38.00 -45.88
N ARG A 22 14.14 -37.99 -45.12
CA ARG A 22 15.20 -39.00 -45.23
C ARG A 22 14.87 -40.18 -44.33
N ARG A 23 14.23 -41.20 -44.90
CA ARG A 23 14.14 -42.53 -44.28
C ARG A 23 15.54 -43.14 -44.18
N ALA A 24 16.16 -43.04 -43.00
CA ALA A 24 17.27 -43.90 -42.61
C ALA A 24 16.70 -45.09 -41.82
N SER A 25 16.41 -46.19 -42.50
CA SER A 25 15.93 -47.42 -41.89
C SER A 25 17.08 -48.20 -41.25
N SER A 26 17.55 -47.74 -40.07
CA SER A 26 18.38 -48.56 -39.19
C SER A 26 17.48 -49.37 -38.26
N ALA A 27 17.16 -50.60 -38.66
CA ALA A 27 16.49 -51.59 -37.81
C ALA A 27 17.46 -52.09 -36.73
N GLY A 28 17.83 -51.20 -35.79
CA GLY A 28 18.54 -51.54 -34.58
C GLY A 28 17.63 -52.40 -33.72
N LEU A 29 18.00 -53.67 -33.55
CA LEU A 29 17.38 -54.57 -32.58
C LEU A 29 17.53 -53.97 -31.18
N PHE A 30 16.52 -53.24 -30.73
CA PHE A 30 16.34 -52.92 -29.31
C PHE A 30 16.16 -54.23 -28.55
N ARG A 31 17.27 -54.84 -28.16
CA ARG A 31 17.32 -55.81 -27.06
C ARG A 31 16.62 -55.13 -25.89
N ARG A 32 15.42 -55.62 -25.55
CA ARG A 32 14.68 -55.20 -24.37
C ARG A 32 15.44 -55.68 -23.14
N GLY A 33 16.50 -54.96 -22.78
CA GLY A 33 17.07 -55.05 -21.44
C GLY A 33 15.97 -54.70 -20.46
N ALA A 34 15.62 -55.64 -19.59
CA ALA A 34 14.72 -55.34 -18.49
C ALA A 34 15.43 -54.30 -17.62
N PHE A 35 14.86 -53.10 -17.52
CA PHE A 35 15.37 -52.05 -16.64
C PHE A 35 15.53 -52.63 -15.23
N THR A 36 16.73 -52.49 -14.67
CA THR A 36 16.95 -52.98 -13.31
C THR A 36 16.20 -52.08 -12.33
N LEU A 37 15.67 -52.65 -11.25
CA LEU A 37 14.96 -51.87 -10.21
C LEU A 37 15.86 -50.76 -9.62
N VAL A 38 17.18 -51.01 -9.57
CA VAL A 38 18.20 -50.05 -9.15
C VAL A 38 18.26 -48.85 -10.10
N GLU A 39 18.24 -49.07 -11.41
CA GLU A 39 18.30 -48.00 -12.42
C GLU A 39 17.08 -47.08 -12.35
N ILE A 40 15.88 -47.65 -12.17
CA ILE A 40 14.65 -46.87 -11.97
C ILE A 40 14.75 -46.04 -10.67
N LEU A 41 15.26 -46.62 -9.59
CA LEU A 41 15.43 -45.93 -8.30
C LEU A 41 16.41 -44.75 -8.41
N VAL A 42 17.52 -44.91 -9.14
CA VAL A 42 18.48 -43.83 -9.42
C VAL A 42 17.83 -42.69 -10.21
N VAL A 43 17.03 -43.00 -11.25
CA VAL A 43 16.31 -41.97 -12.03
C VAL A 43 15.31 -41.20 -11.16
N VAL A 44 14.54 -41.88 -10.31
CA VAL A 44 13.60 -41.23 -9.38
C VAL A 44 14.35 -40.32 -8.39
N ALA A 45 15.48 -40.77 -7.83
CA ALA A 45 16.29 -39.95 -6.93
C ALA A 45 16.81 -38.67 -7.60
N ILE A 46 17.29 -38.76 -8.85
CA ILE A 46 17.75 -37.60 -9.63
C ILE A 46 16.59 -36.62 -9.89
N ILE A 47 15.40 -37.11 -10.26
CA ILE A 47 14.22 -36.28 -10.50
C ILE A 47 13.81 -35.53 -9.21
N VAL A 48 13.80 -36.20 -8.06
CA VAL A 48 13.48 -35.56 -6.78
C VAL A 48 14.49 -34.46 -6.44
N ILE A 49 15.79 -34.71 -6.59
CA ILE A 49 16.85 -33.71 -6.34
C ILE A 49 16.70 -32.49 -7.28
N LEU A 50 16.40 -32.73 -8.56
CA LEU A 50 16.18 -31.65 -9.54
C LEU A 50 14.93 -30.82 -9.21
N LEU A 51 13.81 -31.45 -8.84
CA LEU A 51 12.58 -30.75 -8.46
C LEU A 51 12.79 -29.86 -7.23
N VAL A 52 13.43 -30.40 -6.18
CA VAL A 52 13.79 -29.62 -4.98
C VAL A 52 14.66 -28.40 -5.37
N SER A 53 15.71 -28.62 -6.18
CA SER A 53 16.62 -27.55 -6.61
C SER A 53 15.91 -26.43 -7.38
N VAL A 54 15.00 -26.79 -8.30
CA VAL A 54 14.23 -25.83 -9.11
C VAL A 54 13.25 -25.03 -8.25
N VAL A 55 12.56 -25.69 -7.31
CA VAL A 55 11.62 -25.01 -6.40
C VAL A 55 12.37 -24.00 -5.50
N THR A 56 13.50 -24.37 -4.92
CA THR A 56 14.27 -23.49 -4.03
C THR A 56 14.82 -22.25 -4.76
N LEU A 57 15.42 -22.44 -5.94
CA LEU A 57 15.96 -21.33 -6.75
C LEU A 57 14.85 -20.45 -7.34
N GLY A 58 13.74 -21.06 -7.78
CA GLY A 58 12.58 -20.36 -8.31
C GLY A 58 11.94 -19.43 -7.28
N GLY A 59 11.73 -19.92 -6.05
CA GLY A 59 11.16 -19.13 -4.95
C GLY A 59 11.97 -17.86 -4.64
N TRP A 60 13.30 -17.98 -4.54
CA TRP A 60 14.18 -16.82 -4.30
C TRP A 60 14.16 -15.81 -5.45
N ALA A 61 14.21 -16.29 -6.70
CA ALA A 61 14.17 -15.42 -7.87
C ALA A 61 12.84 -14.65 -7.98
N VAL A 62 11.71 -15.31 -7.67
CA VAL A 62 10.38 -14.70 -7.63
C VAL A 62 10.29 -13.63 -6.53
N ARG A 63 10.67 -13.94 -5.27
CA ARG A 63 10.70 -12.94 -4.17
C ARG A 63 11.54 -11.72 -4.52
N LYS A 64 12.72 -11.92 -5.11
CA LYS A 64 13.60 -10.83 -5.54
C LYS A 64 13.03 -10.00 -6.69
N GLY A 65 12.24 -10.61 -7.57
CA GLY A 65 11.47 -9.91 -8.60
C GLY A 65 10.37 -9.05 -7.99
N GLN A 66 9.56 -9.64 -7.10
CA GLN A 66 8.48 -8.97 -6.36
C GLN A 66 9.01 -7.76 -5.58
N SER A 67 10.05 -7.95 -4.77
CA SER A 67 10.70 -6.89 -3.98
C SER A 67 11.17 -5.71 -4.85
N LYS A 68 11.76 -5.97 -6.02
CA LYS A 68 12.16 -4.93 -6.98
C LYS A 68 10.99 -4.23 -7.67
N ASN A 69 9.92 -4.95 -7.97
CA ASN A 69 8.70 -4.37 -8.54
C ASN A 69 8.04 -3.43 -7.52
N THR A 70 7.93 -3.87 -6.27
CA THR A 70 7.49 -3.06 -5.13
C THR A 70 8.37 -1.83 -4.94
N GLU A 71 9.70 -1.96 -5.00
CA GLU A 71 10.64 -0.82 -4.93
C GLU A 71 10.38 0.20 -6.05
N GLY A 72 10.13 -0.27 -7.28
CA GLY A 72 9.75 0.57 -8.42
C GLY A 72 8.41 1.28 -8.22
N MET A 73 7.40 0.59 -7.70
CA MET A 73 6.10 1.17 -7.34
C MET A 73 6.24 2.23 -6.26
N LEU A 74 6.93 1.94 -5.15
CA LEU A 74 7.11 2.87 -4.04
C LEU A 74 7.88 4.13 -4.45
N ARG A 75 8.78 4.04 -5.45
CA ARG A 75 9.41 5.23 -6.06
C ARG A 75 8.40 6.11 -6.80
N ILE A 76 7.49 5.54 -7.59
CA ILE A 76 6.44 6.32 -8.29
C ILE A 76 5.57 7.07 -7.29
N VAL A 77 5.22 6.43 -6.16
CA VAL A 77 4.40 7.08 -5.12
C VAL A 77 5.20 8.13 -4.35
N ALA A 78 6.50 7.91 -4.09
CA ALA A 78 7.37 8.92 -3.52
C ALA A 78 7.55 10.14 -4.45
N ASP A 79 7.69 9.94 -5.77
CA ASP A 79 7.74 11.01 -6.76
C ASP A 79 6.41 11.81 -6.76
N ALA A 80 5.26 11.14 -6.64
CA ALA A 80 3.96 11.79 -6.50
C ALA A 80 3.84 12.60 -5.19
N LEU A 81 4.37 12.09 -4.08
CA LEU A 81 4.42 12.81 -2.80
C LEU A 81 5.31 14.06 -2.84
N GLU A 82 6.48 13.99 -3.47
CA GLU A 82 7.33 15.19 -3.65
C GLU A 82 6.68 16.19 -4.60
N GLN A 83 6.01 15.74 -5.67
CA GLN A 83 5.26 16.63 -6.55
C GLN A 83 4.09 17.30 -5.81
N PHE A 84 3.32 16.57 -5.02
CA PHE A 84 2.26 17.12 -4.16
C PHE A 84 2.82 18.20 -3.22
N ALA A 85 3.97 17.91 -2.62
CA ALA A 85 4.66 18.83 -1.72
C ALA A 85 5.28 20.05 -2.42
N ALA A 86 5.58 19.95 -3.72
CA ALA A 86 6.06 21.05 -4.55
C ALA A 86 4.92 21.94 -5.06
N ASP A 87 3.79 21.35 -5.46
CA ASP A 87 2.53 22.04 -5.77
C ASP A 87 2.00 22.81 -4.55
N ALA A 88 2.25 22.26 -3.35
CA ALA A 88 1.80 22.78 -2.06
C ALA A 88 0.30 23.16 -2.03
N PRO A 89 -0.61 22.32 -2.54
CA PRO A 89 -2.01 22.69 -2.77
C PRO A 89 -2.74 23.06 -1.47
N LEU A 90 -2.31 22.45 -0.36
CA LEU A 90 -2.85 22.68 0.98
C LEU A 90 -2.23 23.89 1.71
N ALA A 91 -1.35 24.68 1.06
CA ALA A 91 -0.77 25.89 1.64
C ALA A 91 -1.70 27.12 1.54
N ALA A 92 -2.49 27.23 0.47
CA ALA A 92 -3.47 28.30 0.26
C ALA A 92 -4.74 28.13 1.12
N VAL A 93 -4.92 26.93 1.66
CA VAL A 93 -6.10 26.47 2.39
C VAL A 93 -6.25 27.20 3.73
N LYS A 94 -7.31 28.01 3.84
CA LYS A 94 -7.70 28.71 5.07
C LYS A 94 -8.91 28.00 5.69
N GLN A 95 -8.91 27.83 7.00
CA GLN A 95 -10.11 27.38 7.72
C GLN A 95 -11.25 28.42 7.54
N PRO A 96 -12.45 28.01 7.10
CA PRO A 96 -13.64 28.86 7.16
C PRO A 96 -13.97 29.21 8.62
N GLY A 97 -14.28 30.48 8.91
CA GLY A 97 -14.81 30.94 10.19
C GLY A 97 -13.85 31.01 11.40
N GLY A 98 -12.63 30.48 11.31
CA GLY A 98 -11.68 30.48 12.43
C GLY A 98 -10.98 31.83 12.66
N THR A 99 -11.02 32.35 13.89
CA THR A 99 -10.23 33.54 14.29
C THR A 99 -8.74 33.27 14.51
N GLY A 100 -8.32 31.99 14.45
CA GLY A 100 -6.92 31.56 14.46
C GLY A 100 -6.61 30.69 13.25
N GLN A 101 -5.86 31.23 12.29
CA GLN A 101 -5.51 30.54 11.05
C GLN A 101 -4.41 29.48 11.27
N VAL A 102 -4.77 28.32 11.81
CA VAL A 102 -3.89 27.14 11.81
C VAL A 102 -3.91 26.56 10.40
N THR A 103 -2.95 26.94 9.57
CA THR A 103 -2.78 26.39 8.21
C THR A 103 -2.44 24.91 8.30
N TYR A 104 -2.96 24.09 7.39
CA TYR A 104 -2.65 22.66 7.30
C TYR A 104 -1.14 22.37 7.45
N VAL A 105 -0.33 23.13 6.72
CA VAL A 105 1.13 23.01 6.66
C VAL A 105 1.80 23.21 8.03
N SER A 106 1.21 24.01 8.93
CA SER A 106 1.71 24.19 10.29
C SER A 106 1.48 22.98 11.20
N ARG A 107 0.57 22.07 10.80
CA ARG A 107 0.12 20.92 11.59
C ARG A 107 0.64 19.59 11.04
N TYR A 108 0.64 19.43 9.72
CA TYR A 108 1.02 18.17 9.04
C TYR A 108 2.17 18.31 8.04
N GLY A 109 2.76 19.50 7.91
CA GLY A 109 3.82 19.78 6.96
C GLY A 109 3.34 19.86 5.51
N LYS A 110 4.25 19.66 4.56
CA LYS A 110 4.00 19.88 3.12
C LYS A 110 3.39 18.66 2.38
N TYR A 111 3.23 17.52 3.04
CA TYR A 111 2.79 16.26 2.44
C TYR A 111 1.35 15.91 2.87
N PRO A 112 0.66 14.94 2.23
CA PRO A 112 -0.60 14.39 2.72
C PRO A 112 -0.48 13.81 4.13
N ALA A 113 -1.53 13.93 4.94
CA ALA A 113 -1.60 13.32 6.27
C ALA A 113 -1.86 11.81 6.17
N ASP A 114 -1.45 11.09 7.21
CA ASP A 114 -1.64 9.64 7.41
C ASP A 114 -2.85 9.33 8.31
N GLU A 115 -3.85 10.22 8.32
CA GLU A 115 -5.06 10.17 9.14
C GLU A 115 -6.26 10.72 8.34
N LEU A 116 -7.35 9.95 8.25
CA LEU A 116 -8.62 10.47 7.72
C LEU A 116 -9.21 11.53 8.67
N GLU A 117 -8.96 11.42 9.98
CA GLU A 117 -9.41 12.33 11.05
C GLU A 117 -9.01 13.80 10.83
N VAL A 118 -8.01 14.02 9.99
CA VAL A 118 -7.38 15.31 9.75
C VAL A 118 -8.22 16.18 8.83
N TYR A 119 -8.93 15.55 7.88
CA TYR A 119 -9.94 16.20 7.07
C TYR A 119 -11.05 16.63 8.01
N GLY A 120 -11.19 17.94 8.15
CA GLY A 120 -12.15 18.54 9.04
C GLY A 120 -13.57 18.38 8.51
N SER A 121 -14.50 19.20 8.99
CA SER A 121 -15.63 19.48 8.12
C SER A 121 -15.09 20.01 6.78
N SER A 122 -14.30 21.07 6.70
CA SER A 122 -14.11 21.80 5.43
C SER A 122 -13.41 21.14 4.20
N GLY A 123 -13.33 19.81 4.02
CA GLY A 123 -12.63 19.16 2.87
C GLY A 123 -11.13 19.44 2.87
N ILE A 124 -10.71 20.04 3.96
CA ILE A 124 -9.55 20.84 4.18
C ILE A 124 -8.96 20.22 5.42
N PRO A 125 -7.79 19.59 5.30
CA PRO A 125 -7.18 18.99 6.45
C PRO A 125 -6.71 20.07 7.44
N GLY A 126 -7.03 19.88 8.73
CA GLY A 126 -6.65 20.81 9.79
C GLY A 126 -7.73 21.25 10.78
N ALA A 127 -8.90 20.61 10.87
CA ALA A 127 -9.92 21.03 11.86
C ALA A 127 -9.42 20.99 13.32
N THR A 128 -9.79 22.02 14.08
CA THR A 128 -9.46 22.19 15.51
C THR A 128 -10.47 21.53 16.44
N GLU A 129 -11.65 21.14 15.95
CA GLU A 129 -12.66 20.42 16.72
C GLU A 129 -12.50 18.91 16.52
N GLY A 130 -12.39 18.16 17.62
CA GLY A 130 -12.19 16.72 17.57
C GLY A 130 -13.45 15.99 17.09
N ARG A 131 -13.40 15.43 15.87
CA ARG A 131 -14.38 14.44 15.39
C ARG A 131 -13.76 13.04 15.48
N SER A 132 -14.43 12.16 16.23
CA SER A 132 -13.97 10.79 16.45
C SER A 132 -14.27 9.91 15.23
N LEU A 133 -13.28 9.57 14.40
CA LEU A 133 -13.44 8.51 13.38
C LEU A 133 -13.38 7.10 13.99
N ALA A 134 -14.34 6.79 14.87
CA ALA A 134 -14.59 5.44 15.38
C ALA A 134 -15.99 5.33 16.00
N PRO A 135 -16.72 4.22 15.78
CA PRO A 135 -16.84 3.41 14.57
C PRO A 135 -18.15 3.72 13.81
N GLY A 136 -18.11 3.77 12.47
CA GLY A 136 -19.33 3.80 11.63
C GLY A 136 -19.96 5.16 11.30
N GLY A 137 -19.19 6.26 11.29
CA GLY A 137 -19.73 7.57 10.88
C GLY A 137 -18.65 8.66 10.76
N GLY A 138 -17.97 8.73 9.62
CA GLY A 138 -17.07 9.83 9.31
C GLY A 138 -17.80 11.00 8.66
N VAL A 139 -17.41 12.24 9.00
CA VAL A 139 -18.02 13.44 8.41
C VAL A 139 -16.97 14.49 8.11
N VAL A 140 -16.83 14.76 6.81
CA VAL A 140 -16.20 15.93 6.22
C VAL A 140 -17.34 16.68 5.47
N VAL A 141 -17.42 18.01 5.60
CA VAL A 141 -18.49 19.00 5.28
C VAL A 141 -17.88 20.43 5.01
N PRO A 142 -17.49 20.84 3.77
CA PRO A 142 -17.29 22.27 3.44
C PRO A 142 -18.45 23.04 2.78
N ASP A 143 -18.52 24.32 3.16
CA ASP A 143 -19.01 25.41 2.29
C ASP A 143 -17.86 26.36 1.94
N SER A 144 -17.44 26.28 0.67
CA SER A 144 -17.38 27.48 -0.16
C SER A 144 -18.13 27.16 -1.45
N SER A 145 -18.64 28.14 -2.19
CA SER A 145 -19.46 27.91 -3.38
C SER A 145 -18.78 27.16 -4.56
N GLU A 146 -17.54 26.70 -4.39
CA GLU A 146 -16.77 25.88 -5.33
C GLU A 146 -16.52 24.43 -4.83
N PHE A 147 -16.74 24.12 -3.54
CA PHE A 147 -16.48 22.81 -2.94
C PHE A 147 -17.60 22.41 -1.97
N GLN A 148 -18.25 21.28 -2.21
CA GLN A 148 -19.40 20.76 -1.45
C GLN A 148 -19.00 19.82 -0.30
N ASP A 149 -19.95 19.59 0.60
CA ASP A 149 -19.83 18.68 1.75
C ASP A 149 -19.39 17.26 1.34
N MET A 150 -18.37 16.70 1.99
CA MET A 150 -17.72 15.44 1.61
C MET A 150 -17.80 14.38 2.73
N THR A 151 -18.94 13.74 2.95
CA THR A 151 -19.08 12.76 4.04
C THR A 151 -18.20 11.51 3.82
N PHE A 152 -17.75 10.85 4.90
CA PHE A 152 -16.96 9.61 4.82
C PHE A 152 -17.73 8.47 5.48
N ILE A 153 -18.45 7.69 4.69
CA ILE A 153 -19.22 6.57 5.22
C ILE A 153 -18.31 5.37 5.43
N LEU A 154 -18.33 4.88 6.67
CA LEU A 154 -17.76 3.60 7.06
C LEU A 154 -18.92 2.65 7.27
N GLY A 155 -18.97 1.56 6.51
CA GLY A 155 -19.91 0.48 6.76
C GLY A 155 -19.76 -0.09 8.19
N ALA A 156 -20.73 -0.88 8.64
CA ALA A 156 -20.75 -1.53 9.97
C ALA A 156 -19.73 -2.69 10.10
N ALA A 157 -18.56 -2.54 9.50
CA ALA A 157 -17.63 -3.60 9.18
C ALA A 157 -16.46 -3.74 10.19
N ALA A 158 -15.71 -4.84 10.03
CA ALA A 158 -14.79 -5.34 11.05
C ALA A 158 -13.60 -4.40 11.38
N PRO A 159 -13.03 -4.48 12.60
CA PRO A 159 -11.89 -3.66 13.03
C PRO A 159 -10.65 -3.69 12.12
N GLN A 160 -10.48 -4.74 11.30
CA GLN A 160 -9.39 -4.86 10.32
C GLN A 160 -9.41 -3.77 9.23
N GLN A 161 -10.57 -3.14 8.97
CA GLN A 161 -10.69 -2.10 7.95
C GLN A 161 -10.10 -0.74 8.38
N TYR A 162 -9.66 -0.60 9.62
CA TYR A 162 -9.03 0.60 10.15
C TYR A 162 -7.54 0.65 9.81
N GLU A 163 -6.96 -0.47 9.40
CA GLU A 163 -5.51 -0.72 9.40
C GLU A 163 -4.76 -0.18 8.18
N ASN A 164 -5.49 0.28 7.14
CA ASN A 164 -4.94 0.82 5.89
C ASN A 164 -5.47 2.25 5.59
N ARG A 165 -5.94 2.97 6.62
CA ARG A 165 -6.51 4.32 6.46
C ARG A 165 -5.47 5.35 6.08
N ASP A 166 -4.26 5.21 6.60
CA ASP A 166 -3.08 6.01 6.29
C ASP A 166 -2.83 6.11 4.78
N ILE A 167 -2.72 4.97 4.10
CA ILE A 167 -2.44 4.91 2.66
C ILE A 167 -3.66 5.35 1.84
N ALA A 168 -4.88 5.01 2.28
CA ALA A 168 -6.12 5.47 1.65
C ALA A 168 -6.26 7.01 1.69
N THR A 169 -5.92 7.61 2.84
CA THR A 169 -5.89 9.07 3.04
C THR A 169 -4.91 9.72 2.07
N MET A 170 -3.70 9.17 1.97
CA MET A 170 -2.64 9.70 1.12
C MET A 170 -3.03 9.68 -0.37
N LEU A 171 -3.58 8.57 -0.86
CA LEU A 171 -4.05 8.44 -2.24
C LEU A 171 -5.15 9.47 -2.54
N LEU A 172 -6.18 9.51 -1.70
CA LEU A 172 -7.31 10.42 -1.89
C LEU A 172 -6.90 11.90 -1.84
N ALA A 173 -5.98 12.26 -0.93
CA ALA A 173 -5.44 13.61 -0.83
C ALA A 173 -4.74 14.05 -2.13
N ILE A 174 -3.93 13.17 -2.70
CA ILE A 174 -3.24 13.39 -3.98
C ILE A 174 -4.26 13.60 -5.10
N GLU A 175 -5.24 12.70 -5.20
CA GLU A 175 -6.27 12.70 -6.25
C GLU A 175 -7.18 13.94 -6.19
N LEU A 176 -7.58 14.40 -5.00
CA LEU A 176 -8.46 15.56 -4.82
C LEU A 176 -7.74 16.91 -4.96
N HIS A 177 -6.45 17.00 -4.61
CA HIS A 177 -5.79 18.29 -4.41
C HIS A 177 -4.56 18.56 -5.30
N SER A 178 -4.00 17.58 -6.01
CA SER A 178 -2.90 17.83 -6.97
C SER A 178 -3.06 16.96 -8.21
N GLU A 179 -3.56 17.59 -9.29
CA GLU A 179 -3.65 16.95 -10.61
C GLU A 179 -2.28 16.43 -11.08
N SER A 180 -1.21 17.20 -10.84
CA SER A 180 0.13 16.84 -11.30
C SER A 180 0.71 15.61 -10.57
N ALA A 181 0.47 15.50 -9.25
CA ALA A 181 0.81 14.31 -8.48
C ALA A 181 -0.08 13.11 -8.84
N ALA A 182 -1.38 13.33 -9.10
CA ALA A 182 -2.30 12.29 -9.56
C ALA A 182 -1.87 11.70 -10.93
N GLN A 183 -1.35 12.53 -11.84
CA GLN A 183 -0.76 12.08 -13.13
C GLN A 183 0.56 11.29 -12.98
N ILE A 184 1.26 11.41 -11.84
CA ILE A 184 2.40 10.55 -11.50
C ILE A 184 1.88 9.25 -10.88
N LEU A 185 0.93 9.35 -9.95
CA LEU A 185 0.31 8.22 -9.26
C LEU A 185 -0.38 7.25 -10.23
N SER A 186 -1.01 7.73 -11.31
CA SER A 186 -1.62 6.90 -12.36
C SER A 186 -0.63 6.04 -13.18
N ARG A 187 0.68 6.15 -12.91
CA ARG A 187 1.72 5.24 -13.45
C ARG A 187 1.88 3.98 -12.59
N VAL A 188 1.32 3.96 -11.38
CA VAL A 188 1.17 2.73 -10.59
C VAL A 188 0.25 1.78 -11.35
N SER A 189 0.64 0.51 -11.45
CA SER A 189 -0.17 -0.49 -12.14
C SER A 189 -1.41 -0.85 -11.33
N GLU A 190 -2.58 -0.95 -11.98
CA GLU A 190 -3.87 -1.30 -11.35
C GLU A 190 -3.83 -2.55 -10.44
N LYS A 191 -2.94 -3.52 -10.68
CA LYS A 191 -2.75 -4.68 -9.77
C LYS A 191 -2.30 -4.33 -8.34
N HIS A 192 -1.83 -3.09 -8.15
CA HIS A 192 -1.42 -2.53 -6.87
C HIS A 192 -2.48 -1.61 -6.25
N LEU A 193 -3.55 -1.26 -6.99
CA LEU A 193 -4.63 -0.40 -6.52
C LEU A 193 -5.86 -1.28 -6.22
N VAL A 194 -5.98 -1.70 -4.97
CA VAL A 194 -7.07 -2.57 -4.53
C VAL A 194 -8.20 -1.70 -3.99
N ALA A 195 -9.39 -1.81 -4.60
CA ALA A 195 -10.60 -1.18 -4.06
C ALA A 195 -10.91 -1.73 -2.65
N VAL A 196 -11.47 -0.89 -1.78
CA VAL A 196 -11.94 -1.39 -0.47
C VAL A 196 -12.97 -2.52 -0.64
N PRO A 197 -13.10 -3.43 0.34
CA PRO A 197 -14.13 -4.47 0.30
C PRO A 197 -15.54 -3.89 0.09
N LEU A 198 -16.44 -4.69 -0.48
CA LEU A 198 -17.86 -4.35 -0.56
C LEU A 198 -18.59 -4.85 0.69
N ASP A 199 -19.66 -4.17 1.05
CA ASP A 199 -20.57 -4.52 2.14
C ASP A 199 -21.65 -5.53 1.69
N SER A 200 -22.68 -5.75 2.51
CA SER A 200 -23.79 -6.65 2.18
C SER A 200 -24.75 -6.13 1.11
N ALA A 201 -24.78 -4.81 0.84
CA ALA A 201 -25.54 -4.21 -0.24
C ALA A 201 -24.79 -4.24 -1.59
N GLY A 202 -23.46 -4.43 -1.54
CA GLY A 202 -22.56 -4.34 -2.70
C GLY A 202 -21.90 -2.97 -2.84
N ASP A 203 -22.07 -2.10 -1.84
CA ASP A 203 -21.47 -0.78 -1.79
C ASP A 203 -20.07 -0.87 -1.14
N PRO A 204 -19.10 -0.01 -1.51
CA PRO A 204 -17.79 0.02 -0.87
C PRO A 204 -17.94 0.31 0.63
N VAL A 205 -17.23 -0.45 1.47
CA VAL A 205 -17.24 -0.26 2.93
C VAL A 205 -16.63 1.06 3.38
N GLN A 206 -15.90 1.75 2.50
CA GLN A 206 -15.36 3.10 2.69
C GLN A 206 -15.46 3.89 1.37
N TYR A 207 -16.15 5.02 1.39
CA TYR A 207 -16.23 5.94 0.25
C TYR A 207 -16.28 7.39 0.72
N LEU A 208 -15.92 8.28 -0.20
CA LEU A 208 -16.16 9.70 -0.15
C LEU A 208 -17.56 9.97 -0.71
N ASP A 209 -18.53 10.10 0.18
CA ASP A 209 -19.88 10.58 -0.11
C ASP A 209 -19.82 12.08 -0.41
N ARG A 210 -20.02 12.49 -1.67
CA ARG A 210 -19.91 13.91 -2.07
C ARG A 210 -21.22 14.70 -1.94
N ASN A 211 -22.30 14.06 -1.50
CA ASN A 211 -23.62 14.70 -1.43
C ASN A 211 -24.20 14.74 0.01
N GLY A 212 -23.63 13.97 0.94
CA GLY A 212 -24.01 13.90 2.35
C GLY A 212 -25.27 13.08 2.66
N ASP A 213 -25.79 12.28 1.71
CA ASP A 213 -27.00 11.48 1.88
C ASP A 213 -26.77 10.14 2.61
N GLY A 214 -25.50 9.76 2.82
CA GLY A 214 -25.07 8.58 3.55
C GLY A 214 -25.19 7.28 2.78
N LYS A 215 -25.30 7.33 1.44
CA LYS A 215 -25.38 6.16 0.55
C LYS A 215 -24.40 6.30 -0.60
N TYR A 216 -23.81 5.19 -1.01
CA TYR A 216 -22.89 5.20 -2.12
C TYR A 216 -23.61 5.40 -3.45
N ASN A 217 -23.21 6.43 -4.18
CA ASN A 217 -23.64 6.71 -5.53
C ASN A 217 -22.40 6.75 -6.46
N PRO A 218 -22.14 5.70 -7.26
CA PRO A 218 -20.92 5.58 -8.09
C PRO A 218 -20.81 6.59 -9.25
N LYS A 219 -21.73 7.57 -9.35
CA LYS A 219 -21.63 8.71 -10.27
C LYS A 219 -21.03 9.95 -9.63
N ASP A 220 -21.28 10.13 -8.34
CA ASP A 220 -21.00 11.35 -7.61
C ASP A 220 -19.91 11.13 -6.54
N ASP A 221 -19.83 9.91 -6.00
CA ASP A 221 -18.94 9.49 -4.91
C ASP A 221 -17.67 8.78 -5.39
N GLU A 222 -16.63 8.80 -4.54
CA GLU A 222 -15.36 8.11 -4.81
C GLU A 222 -15.18 6.92 -3.85
N ALA A 223 -15.11 5.69 -4.37
CA ALA A 223 -14.75 4.53 -3.57
C ALA A 223 -13.25 4.60 -3.19
N LEU A 224 -12.92 4.46 -1.91
CA LEU A 224 -11.51 4.47 -1.51
C LEU A 224 -10.77 3.24 -2.07
N ARG A 225 -9.47 3.43 -2.29
CA ARG A 225 -8.53 2.40 -2.76
C ARG A 225 -7.33 2.34 -1.81
N TRP A 226 -6.71 1.18 -1.73
CA TRP A 226 -5.49 0.94 -0.97
C TRP A 226 -4.37 0.55 -1.92
N LEU A 227 -3.15 0.98 -1.61
CA LEU A 227 -1.95 0.53 -2.32
C LEU A 227 -1.48 -0.79 -1.72
N VAL A 228 -1.29 -1.82 -2.55
CA VAL A 228 -0.70 -3.10 -2.16
C VAL A 228 0.56 -3.40 -2.95
N ASP A 229 1.49 -4.13 -2.33
CA ASP A 229 2.72 -4.56 -2.97
C ASP A 229 2.55 -5.79 -3.90
N ASP A 230 3.67 -6.29 -4.44
CA ASP A 230 3.68 -7.47 -5.32
C ASP A 230 3.36 -8.80 -4.59
N TRP A 231 3.17 -8.78 -3.27
CA TRP A 231 2.66 -9.87 -2.45
C TRP A 231 1.18 -9.67 -2.03
N GLN A 232 0.55 -8.58 -2.49
CA GLN A 232 -0.81 -8.16 -2.15
C GLN A 232 -0.96 -7.77 -0.66
N VAL A 233 0.13 -7.39 -0.01
CA VAL A 233 0.12 -6.81 1.34
C VAL A 233 -0.05 -5.28 1.22
N PRO A 234 -0.91 -4.65 2.02
CA PRO A 234 -1.02 -3.19 2.06
C PRO A 234 0.29 -2.49 2.39
N VAL A 235 0.59 -1.43 1.64
CA VAL A 235 1.71 -0.52 1.91
C VAL A 235 1.33 0.39 3.08
N THR A 236 2.26 0.56 4.03
CA THR A 236 2.10 1.49 5.15
C THR A 236 2.68 2.86 4.81
N TYR A 237 1.98 3.91 5.23
CA TYR A 237 2.32 5.32 5.05
C TYR A 237 2.41 6.03 6.41
N PHE A 238 3.57 6.62 6.70
CA PHE A 238 3.79 7.44 7.90
C PHE A 238 4.07 8.88 7.50
N ALA A 239 3.26 9.82 8.01
CA ALA A 239 3.38 11.25 7.72
C ALA A 239 3.71 12.06 8.98
N GLN A 240 4.11 13.32 8.79
CA GLN A 240 4.26 14.22 9.93
C GLN A 240 2.87 14.53 10.50
N ARG A 241 2.58 14.00 11.70
CA ARG A 241 1.47 14.47 12.54
C ARG A 241 1.92 15.70 13.36
N ASP A 242 0.99 16.30 14.11
CA ASP A 242 1.09 17.56 14.89
C ASP A 242 2.09 17.50 16.08
N PHE A 243 3.34 17.09 15.80
CA PHE A 243 4.41 17.04 16.78
C PHE A 243 4.96 18.46 17.02
N ARG A 244 4.29 19.18 17.90
CA ARG A 244 4.92 20.27 18.64
C ARG A 244 5.71 19.65 19.78
N ALA A 245 6.97 20.04 19.95
CA ALA A 245 7.74 19.60 21.11
C ALA A 245 7.03 20.04 22.40
N GLY A 246 6.55 19.08 23.19
CA GLY A 246 5.78 19.34 24.41
C GLY A 246 4.26 19.43 24.25
N ALA A 247 3.69 19.20 23.06
CA ALA A 247 2.26 18.93 22.95
C ALA A 247 1.93 17.56 23.55
N THR A 248 1.01 17.52 24.51
CA THR A 248 0.45 16.26 25.04
C THR A 248 -0.47 15.64 23.97
N PRO A 249 -0.21 14.42 23.50
CA PRO A 249 -1.16 13.67 22.67
C PRO A 249 -2.55 13.59 23.31
N SER A 250 -3.60 13.59 22.49
CA SER A 250 -4.98 13.60 22.98
C SER A 250 -5.29 12.35 23.81
N SER A 251 -5.86 12.54 24.99
CA SER A 251 -5.96 11.52 26.06
C SER A 251 -6.83 10.30 25.74
N ASN A 252 -7.58 10.31 24.63
CA ASN A 252 -8.70 9.40 24.42
C ASN A 252 -8.35 8.13 23.63
N ARG A 253 -7.11 7.96 23.17
CA ARG A 253 -6.65 6.75 22.46
C ARG A 253 -5.22 6.37 22.85
N GLN A 254 -5.05 5.56 23.90
CA GLN A 254 -3.73 5.08 24.35
C GLN A 254 -3.02 4.19 23.32
N GLN A 255 -3.75 3.51 22.42
CA GLN A 255 -3.15 2.71 21.34
C GLN A 255 -2.54 3.61 20.25
N ASP A 256 -3.21 4.70 19.90
CA ASP A 256 -2.73 5.69 18.91
C ASP A 256 -1.47 6.44 19.37
N TRP A 257 -1.21 6.55 20.68
CA TRP A 257 0.03 7.17 21.19
C TRP A 257 1.27 6.53 20.56
N SER A 258 1.36 5.20 20.65
CA SER A 258 2.53 4.46 20.21
C SER A 258 2.76 4.62 18.70
N TRP A 259 1.68 4.57 17.91
CA TRP A 259 1.71 4.83 16.47
C TRP A 259 2.12 6.26 16.14
N ASN A 260 1.60 7.26 16.85
CA ASN A 260 1.96 8.68 16.67
C ASN A 260 3.45 8.93 16.95
N GLU A 261 3.99 8.35 18.03
CA GLU A 261 5.39 8.46 18.39
C GLU A 261 6.30 7.80 17.35
N VAL A 262 5.89 6.63 16.82
CA VAL A 262 6.60 5.91 15.76
C VAL A 262 6.53 6.60 14.40
N SER A 263 5.36 7.04 13.94
CA SER A 263 5.21 7.82 12.70
C SER A 263 6.12 9.05 12.75
N THR A 264 6.05 9.80 13.87
CA THR A 264 6.92 10.95 14.14
C THR A 264 8.41 10.60 14.13
N ARG A 265 8.82 9.49 14.74
CA ARG A 265 10.23 9.06 14.84
C ARG A 265 10.77 8.61 13.48
N LEU A 266 10.01 7.83 12.73
CA LEU A 266 10.34 7.37 11.38
C LEU A 266 10.48 8.55 10.41
N VAL A 267 9.53 9.49 10.42
CA VAL A 267 9.58 10.70 9.59
C VAL A 267 10.80 11.58 9.95
N LYS A 268 11.13 11.73 11.24
CA LYS A 268 12.37 12.43 11.67
C LYS A 268 13.63 11.72 11.19
N MET A 269 13.72 10.38 11.31
CA MET A 269 14.83 9.59 10.76
C MET A 269 14.92 9.76 9.24
N ASN A 270 13.79 9.88 8.55
CA ASN A 270 13.68 10.13 7.12
C ASN A 270 13.88 11.61 6.72
N GLY A 271 14.37 12.47 7.64
CA GLY A 271 14.70 13.87 7.35
C GLY A 271 13.51 14.81 7.23
N GLY A 272 12.34 14.41 7.75
CA GLY A 272 11.07 15.16 7.65
C GLY A 272 10.20 14.78 6.45
N ALA A 273 10.65 13.86 5.60
CA ALA A 273 9.84 13.30 4.51
C ALA A 273 8.99 12.10 5.00
N PRO A 274 7.80 11.85 4.43
CA PRO A 274 6.97 10.69 4.76
C PRO A 274 7.69 9.37 4.51
N VAL A 275 7.31 8.34 5.25
CA VAL A 275 7.83 6.99 5.05
C VAL A 275 6.80 6.12 4.37
N LEU A 276 7.18 5.56 3.23
CA LEU A 276 6.43 4.52 2.51
C LEU A 276 7.17 3.20 2.67
N MET A 277 6.47 2.17 3.13
CA MET A 277 7.04 0.86 3.47
C MET A 277 6.12 -0.29 3.04
N SER A 278 6.69 -1.31 2.42
CA SER A 278 6.09 -2.64 2.23
C SER A 278 6.77 -3.64 3.17
N TRP A 279 6.00 -4.58 3.70
CA TRP A 279 6.45 -5.58 4.67
C TRP A 279 6.89 -6.92 4.04
N GLY A 280 6.77 -7.07 2.72
CA GLY A 280 7.17 -8.31 2.05
C GLY A 280 6.14 -9.44 2.17
N PRO A 281 6.52 -10.69 1.80
CA PRO A 281 5.63 -11.85 1.83
C PRO A 281 5.25 -12.28 3.25
N ASP A 282 6.04 -11.91 4.25
CA ASP A 282 5.78 -12.19 5.66
C ASP A 282 4.75 -11.19 6.25
N GLY A 283 4.46 -10.11 5.52
CA GLY A 283 3.43 -9.11 5.81
C GLY A 283 3.71 -8.24 7.03
N LYS A 284 2.79 -7.31 7.32
CA LYS A 284 2.74 -6.60 8.62
C LYS A 284 2.62 -7.56 9.82
N ASP A 285 2.19 -8.78 9.52
CA ASP A 285 1.87 -9.87 10.43
C ASP A 285 2.98 -10.94 10.44
N GLN A 286 4.24 -10.51 10.60
CA GLN A 286 5.34 -11.42 10.98
C GLN A 286 5.05 -12.18 12.30
N ARG A 287 4.01 -11.78 13.04
CA ARG A 287 3.25 -12.64 13.96
C ARG A 287 2.11 -13.33 13.22
N THR A 288 2.16 -14.66 13.11
CA THR A 288 1.08 -15.48 12.53
C THR A 288 -0.29 -15.12 13.12
N VAL A 289 -1.37 -15.33 12.36
CA VAL A 289 -2.76 -15.00 12.77
C VAL A 289 -3.13 -15.60 14.14
N GLU A 290 -2.57 -16.77 14.46
CA GLU A 290 -2.71 -17.48 15.74
C GLU A 290 -2.12 -16.74 16.95
N ASN A 291 -1.25 -15.73 16.71
CA ASN A 291 -0.54 -14.91 17.69
C ASN A 291 -1.01 -13.44 17.72
N GLN A 292 -2.07 -13.08 16.99
CA GLN A 292 -2.64 -11.73 16.98
C GLN A 292 -3.77 -11.58 18.01
N THR A 293 -3.43 -11.13 19.22
CA THR A 293 -4.41 -10.77 20.26
C THR A 293 -4.53 -9.25 20.49
N GLY A 294 -4.04 -8.43 19.55
CA GLY A 294 -4.13 -6.97 19.60
C GLY A 294 -3.72 -6.30 18.27
N SER A 295 -3.91 -4.98 18.19
CA SER A 295 -3.66 -4.17 16.99
C SER A 295 -2.22 -4.30 16.46
N THR A 296 -2.06 -4.65 15.18
CA THR A 296 -0.74 -4.79 14.52
C THR A 296 0.06 -3.48 14.55
N ALA A 297 -0.61 -2.33 14.41
CA ALA A 297 0.00 -1.01 14.52
C ALA A 297 0.70 -0.77 15.88
N ALA A 298 0.07 -1.18 16.98
CA ALA A 298 0.66 -1.06 18.31
C ALA A 298 1.88 -1.97 18.49
N ASN A 299 1.89 -3.17 17.86
CA ASN A 299 3.04 -4.08 17.94
C ASN A 299 4.26 -3.55 17.18
N ILE A 300 4.06 -2.98 15.97
CA ILE A 300 5.12 -2.26 15.22
C ILE A 300 5.70 -1.14 16.07
N ALA A 301 4.82 -0.37 16.73
CA ALA A 301 5.24 0.75 17.54
C ALA A 301 6.07 0.32 18.77
N MET A 302 5.61 -0.71 19.50
CA MET A 302 6.28 -1.22 20.70
C MET A 302 7.67 -1.80 20.39
N ASP A 303 7.86 -2.45 19.24
CA ASP A 303 9.15 -3.04 18.86
C ASP A 303 10.16 -1.97 18.37
N LEU A 304 9.72 -1.01 17.54
CA LEU A 304 10.58 0.10 17.10
C LEU A 304 11.01 1.02 18.26
N LEU A 305 10.13 1.20 19.26
CA LEU A 305 10.44 1.97 20.47
C LEU A 305 11.17 1.13 21.53
N GLY A 306 11.26 -0.19 21.37
CA GLY A 306 11.90 -1.10 22.32
C GLY A 306 11.21 -1.17 23.69
N LEU A 307 9.90 -0.89 23.73
CA LEU A 307 9.14 -0.66 24.96
C LEU A 307 8.65 -1.93 25.65
N ASP A 308 8.69 -3.09 24.97
CA ASP A 308 8.42 -4.39 25.59
C ASP A 308 9.71 -5.23 25.65
N GLY A 309 10.23 -5.41 26.86
CA GLY A 309 11.40 -6.28 27.12
C GLY A 309 11.05 -7.77 27.25
N SER A 310 9.78 -8.15 27.02
CA SER A 310 9.23 -9.48 27.34
C SER A 310 8.36 -10.12 26.25
N ALA A 311 7.96 -9.39 25.20
CA ALA A 311 7.18 -9.95 24.11
C ALA A 311 7.95 -11.07 23.38
N PRO A 312 7.46 -12.33 23.37
CA PRO A 312 8.13 -13.45 22.67
C PRO A 312 8.02 -13.37 21.14
N ASN A 313 7.32 -12.35 20.64
CA ASN A 313 6.92 -12.17 19.26
C ASN A 313 7.42 -10.80 18.76
N ARG A 314 8.73 -10.56 18.69
CA ARG A 314 9.22 -9.35 18.01
C ARG A 314 8.72 -9.32 16.56
N ILE A 315 8.71 -8.15 15.92
CA ILE A 315 8.81 -8.16 14.46
C ILE A 315 10.21 -8.69 14.20
N ASP A 316 10.32 -9.80 13.47
CA ASP A 316 11.60 -10.47 13.25
C ASP A 316 12.42 -9.64 12.28
N ASN A 317 13.05 -8.63 12.89
CA ASN A 317 13.85 -7.57 12.30
C ASN A 317 13.01 -6.57 11.46
N PRO A 318 12.89 -5.27 11.86
CA PRO A 318 12.50 -4.23 10.91
C PRO A 318 13.47 -4.13 9.72
N LEU A 319 14.65 -4.77 9.83
CA LEU A 319 15.62 -4.96 8.77
C LEU A 319 15.48 -6.33 8.06
N ASN A 320 14.29 -6.96 8.11
CA ASN A 320 14.01 -8.11 7.25
C ASN A 320 14.34 -7.72 5.81
N ALA A 321 15.13 -8.54 5.12
CA ALA A 321 15.60 -8.26 3.76
C ALA A 321 14.45 -8.19 2.73
N ASP A 322 13.28 -8.71 3.07
CA ASP A 322 12.07 -8.63 2.24
C ASP A 322 11.27 -7.31 2.49
N ASN A 323 11.58 -6.52 3.54
CA ASN A 323 11.00 -5.18 3.74
C ASN A 323 11.52 -4.20 2.67
N VAL A 324 10.60 -3.45 2.04
CA VAL A 324 10.93 -2.49 0.98
C VAL A 324 10.56 -1.07 1.41
N TYR A 325 11.53 -0.17 1.38
CA TYR A 325 11.38 1.24 1.74
C TYR A 325 11.54 2.10 0.49
N ALA A 326 10.70 3.14 0.33
CA ALA A 326 10.88 4.11 -0.75
C ALA A 326 12.23 4.85 -0.66
N ASN A 327 12.69 5.14 0.57
CA ASN A 327 14.02 5.69 0.83
C ASN A 327 14.95 4.62 1.44
N PRO A 328 15.94 4.08 0.69
CA PRO A 328 16.86 3.06 1.22
C PRO A 328 17.74 3.58 2.36
N ALA A 329 18.03 4.89 2.42
CA ALA A 329 18.81 5.47 3.52
C ALA A 329 18.07 5.45 4.86
N LEU A 330 16.74 5.23 4.89
CA LEU A 330 16.01 4.98 6.13
C LEU A 330 16.28 3.56 6.64
N ALA A 331 16.28 2.56 5.75
CA ALA A 331 16.62 1.18 6.09
C ALA A 331 18.02 1.08 6.69
N GLU A 332 19.00 1.80 6.14
CA GLU A 332 20.37 1.89 6.69
C GLU A 332 20.44 2.55 8.08
N LYS A 333 19.61 3.56 8.36
CA LYS A 333 19.55 4.22 9.68
C LYS A 333 18.95 3.31 10.73
N LEU A 334 17.83 2.66 10.40
CA LEU A 334 17.22 1.61 11.21
C LEU A 334 18.24 0.48 11.47
N ALA A 335 19.02 0.09 10.45
CA ALA A 335 20.04 -0.95 10.59
C ALA A 335 21.19 -0.57 11.52
N GLY A 336 21.54 0.72 11.54
CA GLY A 336 22.53 1.27 12.47
C GLY A 336 22.01 1.48 13.90
N GLY A 337 20.73 1.23 14.19
CA GLY A 337 20.11 1.51 15.49
C GLY A 337 20.10 3.01 15.85
N LYS A 338 20.02 3.89 14.84
CA LYS A 338 20.11 5.37 14.99
C LYS A 338 18.72 6.01 14.91
#